data_AF-A0A7M7T311-F1
#
_entry.id   AF-A0A7M7T311-F1
#
_cell.length_a   1.000
_cell.length_b   1.000
_cell.length_c   1.000
_cell.angle_alpha   90.00
_cell.angle_beta   90.00
_cell.angle_gamma   90.00
#
_symmetry.space_group_name_H-M   'P 1'
#
loop_
_entity.id
_entity.type
_entity.pdbx_description
1 polymer ?
#
loop_
_entity_poly.entity_id
_entity_poly.type
_entity_poly.pdbx_seq_one_letter_code
_entity_poly.pdbx_strand_id
1 'polypeptide(L)'
;MCVSLYLKNGIYEANVTDVAEEVFTITQNYEEIEDEDIGLLYEILQLIRSPNPDANVTGLIVEIVNNVMFVDEDVLASAQENGNYTTLIVQVLESQLNTVEVGNSTLAATYPNIAVQVLDVPSDTAGNGIVVTILSMDTGNLSNSAIMVETHQDDPNDSVPRNTFARVVVPIEVAQVFTTPEFTEGPSSSNYTTNGDNHGTTTASGVSSGPVKMVDESAIESLRVSFVVYANDVMFPSPSLALLNREINTPVVSLTIGGQKIEDLMERVNITFYRFEPDSSDPTCTFWEFNLGKWSVEECQLLPDNTVNSSSNEYYTCACDHLTSFAVLVNIHVDAVPPKSALRILSIIGCAISCLCLVIAIASYLTIKNIHQSTKIFICLCTTLLCFYTVSLAIIALDTKFQHAEVELIPCTVLATLVHYFVLSSLTWMGIEGFSLAIIKRIDNHISMTKVSIVGWGIPAVIVAVTGGITRNYYAVKDYCYIRKWPLIGGLLIPMAIILIINITVFILAMCRVEKSVRTSGRVKKDRKTERHETLKRIQNGIATLILLGCTWTTGYLALINVDYTELLFIIFNSLQGFFIFVLYCLRNTEIRKNWRRCICSRLLRKSGRWSPKEVPDEHQ
;
A
#
# COMPACT_ATOMS: atom_id res chain seq x y z
N MET A 1 -8.18 28.92 0.65
CA MET A 1 -7.18 29.41 1.64
C MET A 1 -7.07 30.95 1.63
N CYS A 2 -6.87 31.61 2.78
CA CYS A 2 -6.59 33.06 2.90
C CYS A 2 -5.23 33.50 2.31
N VAL A 3 -4.50 32.56 1.70
CA VAL A 3 -3.16 32.66 1.13
C VAL A 3 -3.05 33.63 -0.06
N SER A 4 -4.12 33.80 -0.85
CA SER A 4 -4.15 34.75 -1.96
C SER A 4 -3.94 36.22 -1.53
N LEU A 5 -4.22 36.57 -0.26
CA LEU A 5 -3.97 37.91 0.29
C LEU A 5 -2.48 38.18 0.53
N TYR A 6 -1.69 37.17 0.89
CA TYR A 6 -0.25 37.32 1.14
C TYR A 6 0.56 37.53 -0.14
N LEU A 7 0.22 36.78 -1.20
CA LEU A 7 0.78 36.99 -2.55
C LEU A 7 0.47 38.39 -3.10
N LYS A 8 -0.60 39.04 -2.63
CA LYS A 8 -1.00 40.39 -3.02
C LYS A 8 -0.34 41.51 -2.22
N ASN A 9 -0.06 41.27 -0.93
CA ASN A 9 0.43 42.29 0.00
C ASN A 9 1.96 42.27 0.20
N GLY A 10 2.65 41.21 -0.24
CA GLY A 10 4.10 41.05 -0.12
C GLY A 10 4.55 40.58 1.28
N ILE A 11 5.67 39.85 1.31
CA ILE A 11 6.35 39.40 2.54
C ILE A 11 7.61 40.25 2.70
N TYR A 12 7.80 40.80 3.90
CA TYR A 12 8.87 41.71 4.30
C TYR A 12 9.49 41.21 5.62
N GLU A 13 10.69 41.67 5.97
CA GLU A 13 11.34 41.30 7.25
C GLU A 13 10.45 41.49 8.49
N ALA A 14 9.57 42.50 8.48
CA ALA A 14 8.71 42.82 9.62
C ALA A 14 7.51 41.87 9.82
N ASN A 15 7.12 41.08 8.82
CA ASN A 15 5.96 40.16 8.90
C ASN A 15 6.32 38.70 8.58
N VAL A 16 7.59 38.40 8.26
CA VAL A 16 8.01 37.06 7.83
C VAL A 16 7.76 35.99 8.90
N THR A 17 7.98 36.31 10.18
CA THR A 17 7.75 35.38 11.29
C THR A 17 6.26 35.10 11.49
N ASP A 18 5.41 36.15 11.47
CA ASP A 18 3.96 36.01 11.61
C ASP A 18 3.37 35.16 10.47
N VAL A 19 3.86 35.37 9.24
CA VAL A 19 3.44 34.59 8.07
C VAL A 19 3.88 33.14 8.20
N ALA A 20 5.11 32.87 8.67
CA ALA A 20 5.59 31.51 8.90
C ALA A 20 4.77 30.78 9.98
N GLU A 21 4.38 31.46 11.07
CA GLU A 21 3.51 30.88 12.12
C GLU A 21 2.10 30.57 11.60
N GLU A 22 1.53 31.43 10.75
CA GLU A 22 0.22 31.18 10.15
C GLU A 22 0.26 29.99 9.18
N VAL A 23 1.28 29.91 8.32
CA VAL A 23 1.48 28.78 7.39
C VAL A 23 1.70 27.48 8.16
N PHE A 24 2.49 27.52 9.24
CA PHE A 24 2.64 26.39 10.15
C PHE A 24 1.29 25.94 10.72
N THR A 25 0.47 26.88 11.21
CA THR A 25 -0.86 26.57 11.76
C THR A 25 -1.79 25.96 10.70
N ILE A 26 -1.74 26.45 9.46
CA ILE A 26 -2.53 25.90 8.35
C ILE A 26 -2.09 24.46 8.02
N THR A 27 -0.78 24.23 7.95
CA THR A 27 -0.23 22.92 7.57
C THR A 27 -0.45 21.83 8.62
N GLN A 28 -0.78 22.19 9.86
CA GLN A 28 -1.22 21.20 10.88
C GLN A 28 -2.52 20.47 10.48
N ASN A 29 -3.37 21.07 9.65
CA ASN A 29 -4.56 20.41 9.12
C ASN A 29 -4.26 19.72 7.77
N TYR A 30 -3.23 18.86 7.77
CA TYR A 30 -2.71 18.21 6.56
C TYR A 30 -3.75 17.34 5.82
N GLU A 31 -4.83 16.90 6.48
CA GLU A 31 -5.92 16.13 5.85
C GLU A 31 -6.78 16.94 4.86
N GLU A 32 -6.71 18.27 4.91
CA GLU A 32 -7.48 19.18 4.03
C GLU A 32 -6.63 19.82 2.92
N ILE A 33 -5.35 19.46 2.81
CA ILE A 33 -4.43 20.04 1.82
C ILE A 33 -4.59 19.34 0.47
N GLU A 34 -4.86 20.12 -0.58
CA GLU A 34 -4.95 19.65 -1.97
C GLU A 34 -3.66 19.97 -2.77
N ASP A 35 -3.55 19.47 -4.00
CA ASP A 35 -2.33 19.60 -4.82
C ASP A 35 -2.06 21.06 -5.24
N GLU A 36 -3.11 21.85 -5.47
CA GLU A 36 -3.01 23.30 -5.72
C GLU A 36 -2.44 24.05 -4.50
N ASP A 37 -2.77 23.60 -3.28
CA ASP A 37 -2.29 24.22 -2.04
C ASP A 37 -0.79 24.01 -1.83
N ILE A 38 -0.23 22.87 -2.30
CA ILE A 38 1.22 22.60 -2.27
C ILE A 38 1.99 23.59 -3.17
N GLY A 39 1.43 23.92 -4.34
CA GLY A 39 2.02 24.93 -5.22
C GLY A 39 2.02 26.33 -4.59
N LEU A 40 0.92 26.71 -3.93
CA LEU A 40 0.84 27.97 -3.18
C LEU A 40 1.81 27.99 -1.99
N LEU A 41 1.94 26.86 -1.28
CA LEU A 41 2.86 26.72 -0.17
C LEU A 41 4.31 26.95 -0.62
N TYR A 42 4.71 26.37 -1.75
CA TYR A 42 6.02 26.60 -2.35
C TYR A 42 6.27 28.10 -2.59
N GLU A 43 5.33 28.82 -3.22
CA GLU A 43 5.48 30.26 -3.49
C GLU A 43 5.68 31.06 -2.20
N ILE A 44 4.93 30.73 -1.15
CA ILE A 44 5.07 31.38 0.16
C ILE A 44 6.43 31.07 0.77
N LEU A 45 6.86 29.81 0.79
CA LEU A 45 8.14 29.41 1.39
C LEU A 45 9.32 30.09 0.69
N GLN A 46 9.27 30.26 -0.64
CA GLN A 46 10.27 31.05 -1.38
C GLN A 46 10.31 32.51 -0.93
N LEU A 47 9.15 33.13 -0.71
CA LEU A 47 9.06 34.51 -0.24
C LEU A 47 9.50 34.67 1.22
N ILE A 48 9.31 33.64 2.07
CA ILE A 48 9.79 33.60 3.45
C ILE A 48 11.32 33.47 3.49
N ARG A 49 11.93 32.72 2.57
CA ARG A 49 13.38 32.56 2.46
C ARG A 49 14.09 33.87 2.10
N SER A 50 13.50 34.68 1.23
CA SER A 50 14.14 35.86 0.64
C SER A 50 14.52 37.03 1.58
N PRO A 51 14.04 37.15 2.85
CA PRO A 51 14.43 38.27 3.71
C PRO A 51 15.17 37.89 5.01
N ASN A 52 15.27 36.62 5.47
CA ASN A 52 15.66 36.38 6.86
C ASN A 52 16.47 35.08 7.13
N PRO A 53 17.72 35.16 7.60
CA PRO A 53 18.49 34.01 8.07
C PRO A 53 18.13 33.56 9.50
N ASP A 54 17.03 34.03 10.08
CA ASP A 54 16.61 33.70 11.44
C ASP A 54 16.42 32.18 11.66
N ALA A 55 17.06 31.67 12.72
CA ALA A 55 16.95 30.29 13.18
C ALA A 55 15.51 29.91 13.57
N ASN A 56 14.71 30.84 14.11
CA ASN A 56 13.33 30.59 14.48
C ASN A 56 12.44 30.36 13.25
N VAL A 57 12.59 31.23 12.23
CA VAL A 57 11.90 31.06 10.93
C VAL A 57 12.33 29.76 10.26
N THR A 58 13.62 29.44 10.31
CA THR A 58 14.14 28.17 9.77
C THR A 58 13.53 26.96 10.49
N GLY A 59 13.37 27.02 11.82
CA GLY A 59 12.67 25.99 12.59
C GLY A 59 11.22 25.79 12.15
N LEU A 60 10.47 26.87 11.94
CA LEU A 60 9.10 26.82 11.41
C LEU A 60 9.02 26.20 10.02
N ILE A 61 9.98 26.50 9.13
CA ILE A 61 10.03 25.88 7.79
C ILE A 61 10.23 24.37 7.89
N VAL A 62 11.11 23.90 8.78
CA VAL A 62 11.33 22.46 9.01
C VAL A 62 10.04 21.80 9.53
N GLU A 63 9.32 22.44 10.44
CA GLU A 63 8.02 21.95 10.94
C GLU A 63 6.94 21.92 9.87
N ILE A 64 6.88 22.96 9.02
CA ILE A 64 5.98 23.02 7.87
C ILE A 64 6.26 21.82 6.95
N VAL A 65 7.53 21.57 6.61
CA VAL A 65 7.89 20.41 5.77
C VAL A 65 7.53 19.10 6.45
N ASN A 66 7.77 18.96 7.77
CA ASN A 66 7.34 17.79 8.54
C ASN A 66 5.81 17.57 8.46
N ASN A 67 5.02 18.64 8.51
CA ASN A 67 3.56 18.58 8.37
C ASN A 67 3.14 18.18 6.96
N VAL A 68 3.78 18.74 5.93
CA VAL A 68 3.53 18.38 4.52
C VAL A 68 3.81 16.90 4.27
N MET A 69 4.80 16.31 4.95
CA MET A 69 5.07 14.87 4.87
C MET A 69 3.96 13.97 5.44
N PHE A 70 2.94 14.53 6.13
CA PHE A 70 1.73 13.80 6.53
C PHE A 70 0.57 13.93 5.54
N VAL A 71 0.71 14.78 4.51
CA VAL A 71 -0.26 14.89 3.41
C VAL A 71 -0.29 13.58 2.62
N ASP A 72 -1.43 13.26 2.03
CA ASP A 72 -1.62 12.06 1.22
C ASP A 72 -0.59 11.99 0.07
N GLU A 73 0.03 10.81 -0.10
CA GLU A 73 1.09 10.60 -1.10
C GLU A 73 0.58 10.87 -2.53
N ASP A 74 -0.70 10.60 -2.83
CA ASP A 74 -1.28 10.85 -4.15
C ASP A 74 -1.40 12.36 -4.43
N VAL A 75 -1.68 13.16 -3.39
CA VAL A 75 -1.71 14.63 -3.48
C VAL A 75 -0.31 15.18 -3.73
N LEU A 76 0.70 14.69 -2.99
CA LEU A 76 2.09 15.08 -3.18
C LEU A 76 2.62 14.66 -4.56
N ALA A 77 2.24 13.47 -5.05
CA ALA A 77 2.58 13.01 -6.39
C ALA A 77 1.92 13.85 -7.49
N SER A 78 0.64 14.24 -7.31
CA SER A 78 -0.08 15.13 -8.25
C SER A 78 0.56 16.52 -8.30
N ALA A 79 0.92 17.08 -7.14
CA ALA A 79 1.62 18.36 -7.04
C ALA A 79 3.01 18.31 -7.71
N GLN A 80 3.72 17.19 -7.58
CA GLN A 80 4.98 16.96 -8.30
C GLN A 80 4.77 16.90 -9.82
N GLU A 81 3.75 16.18 -10.31
CA GLU A 81 3.47 16.11 -11.76
C GLU A 81 3.05 17.48 -12.34
N ASN A 82 2.32 18.28 -11.57
CA ASN A 82 1.81 19.59 -11.99
C ASN A 82 2.89 20.67 -12.12
N GLY A 83 3.95 20.62 -11.29
CA GLY A 83 4.93 21.71 -11.25
C GLY A 83 6.24 21.42 -10.53
N ASN A 84 6.56 20.15 -10.26
CA ASN A 84 7.68 19.73 -9.42
C ASN A 84 7.65 20.36 -8.00
N TYR A 85 6.46 20.65 -7.46
CA TYR A 85 6.34 21.48 -6.26
C TYR A 85 6.95 20.86 -5.01
N THR A 86 6.87 19.53 -4.83
CA THR A 86 7.49 18.85 -3.68
C THR A 86 9.02 18.94 -3.75
N THR A 87 9.59 18.72 -4.93
CA THR A 87 11.03 18.91 -5.20
C THR A 87 11.47 20.35 -4.92
N LEU A 88 10.68 21.32 -5.36
CA LEU A 88 10.96 22.73 -5.14
C LEU A 88 10.90 23.12 -3.65
N ILE A 89 9.97 22.55 -2.87
CA ILE A 89 9.90 22.75 -1.42
C ILE A 89 11.17 22.21 -0.74
N VAL A 90 11.65 21.03 -1.14
CA VAL A 90 12.92 20.47 -0.63
C VAL A 90 14.08 21.42 -0.92
N GLN A 91 14.18 21.97 -2.14
CA GLN A 91 15.21 22.95 -2.48
C GLN A 91 15.13 24.24 -1.67
N VAL A 92 13.91 24.71 -1.34
CA VAL A 92 13.73 25.87 -0.47
C VAL A 92 14.27 25.58 0.93
N LEU A 93 13.92 24.42 1.49
CA LEU A 93 14.41 24.01 2.80
C LEU A 93 15.93 23.89 2.83
N GLU A 94 16.51 23.10 1.92
CA GLU A 94 17.98 22.87 1.88
C GLU A 94 18.74 24.18 1.75
N SER A 95 18.21 25.10 0.94
CA SER A 95 18.89 26.36 0.77
C SER A 95 18.67 27.34 1.92
N GLN A 96 17.55 27.28 2.64
CA GLN A 96 17.37 28.05 3.88
C GLN A 96 18.35 27.57 4.95
N LEU A 97 18.55 26.25 5.06
CA LEU A 97 19.52 25.65 5.99
C LEU A 97 20.95 26.08 5.68
N ASN A 98 21.28 26.35 4.41
CA ASN A 98 22.60 26.85 4.03
C ASN A 98 22.83 28.34 4.35
N THR A 99 21.77 29.12 4.58
CA THR A 99 21.86 30.57 4.83
C THR A 99 21.54 30.98 6.26
N VAL A 100 21.04 30.06 7.09
CA VAL A 100 20.63 30.35 8.47
C VAL A 100 21.79 30.83 9.35
N GLU A 101 21.53 31.83 10.19
CA GLU A 101 22.47 32.32 11.20
C GLU A 101 22.44 31.41 12.43
N VAL A 102 23.57 30.77 12.70
CA VAL A 102 23.69 29.79 13.78
C VAL A 102 24.46 30.40 14.95
N GLY A 103 23.73 30.97 15.93
CA GLY A 103 24.34 31.75 17.02
C GLY A 103 25.31 30.98 17.92
N ASN A 104 24.97 29.74 18.32
CA ASN A 104 25.78 28.90 19.21
C ASN A 104 26.56 27.80 18.47
N SER A 105 26.90 28.01 17.18
CA SER A 105 27.60 27.06 16.28
C SER A 105 26.82 25.82 15.80
N THR A 106 25.64 25.51 16.35
CA THR A 106 24.75 24.46 15.80
C THR A 106 23.25 24.84 15.84
N LEU A 107 22.51 24.42 14.81
CA LEU A 107 21.04 24.37 14.74
C LEU A 107 20.67 22.89 14.55
N ALA A 108 19.82 22.35 15.42
CA ALA A 108 19.32 20.99 15.28
C ALA A 108 17.82 20.96 15.54
N ALA A 109 17.07 20.28 14.68
CA ALA A 109 15.64 20.05 14.88
C ALA A 109 15.28 18.63 14.44
N THR A 110 14.50 17.95 15.27
CA THR A 110 14.12 16.55 15.07
C THR A 110 12.63 16.39 15.28
N TYR A 111 11.93 16.00 14.21
CA TYR A 111 10.49 15.76 14.17
C TYR A 111 10.24 14.32 13.71
N PRO A 112 8.99 13.82 13.69
CA PRO A 112 8.73 12.43 13.30
C PRO A 112 9.25 12.06 11.90
N ASN A 113 9.06 12.95 10.90
CA ASN A 113 9.36 12.63 9.51
C ASN A 113 10.68 13.23 9.01
N ILE A 114 11.26 14.19 9.72
CA ILE A 114 12.46 14.91 9.29
C ILE A 114 13.38 15.24 10.48
N ALA A 115 14.67 15.11 10.26
CA ALA A 115 15.71 15.57 11.17
C ALA A 115 16.72 16.43 10.41
N VAL A 116 17.06 17.59 10.96
CA VAL A 116 18.03 18.53 10.38
C VAL A 116 19.12 18.86 11.39
N GLN A 117 20.35 18.99 10.91
CA GLN A 117 21.45 19.58 11.66
C GLN A 117 22.26 20.50 10.76
N VAL A 118 22.47 21.73 11.21
CA VAL A 118 23.33 22.72 10.56
C VAL A 118 24.40 23.14 11.56
N LEU A 119 25.65 23.16 11.11
CA LEU A 119 26.77 23.57 11.95
C LEU A 119 27.87 24.24 11.14
N ASP A 120 28.64 25.09 11.80
CA ASP A 120 29.86 25.69 11.23
C ASP A 120 31.07 24.92 11.75
N VAL A 121 31.71 24.13 10.88
CA VAL A 121 32.94 23.41 11.20
C VAL A 121 34.13 24.32 10.91
N PRO A 122 35.03 24.60 11.87
CA PRO A 122 36.29 25.28 11.61
C PRO A 122 37.09 24.58 10.49
N SER A 123 37.62 25.33 9.53
CA SER A 123 38.27 24.76 8.33
C SER A 123 39.48 23.88 8.65
N ASP A 124 40.20 24.14 9.74
CA ASP A 124 41.30 23.32 10.24
C ASP A 124 40.84 21.92 10.72
N THR A 125 39.65 21.83 11.32
CA THR A 125 39.07 20.56 11.77
C THR A 125 38.32 19.83 10.67
N ALA A 126 37.65 20.56 9.77
CA ALA A 126 36.94 19.99 8.62
C ALA A 126 37.89 19.20 7.71
N GLY A 127 39.12 19.68 7.52
CA GLY A 127 40.15 19.03 6.71
C GLY A 127 40.60 17.65 7.21
N ASN A 128 40.14 17.19 8.39
CA ASN A 128 40.39 15.85 8.91
C ASN A 128 39.31 14.82 8.50
N GLY A 129 38.33 15.22 7.68
CA GLY A 129 37.17 14.40 7.33
C GLY A 129 35.97 14.71 8.23
N ILE A 130 34.76 14.41 7.74
CA ILE A 130 33.50 14.69 8.44
C ILE A 130 32.65 13.43 8.44
N VAL A 131 32.27 12.98 9.63
CA VAL A 131 31.35 11.86 9.83
C VAL A 131 30.10 12.37 10.52
N VAL A 132 28.94 12.18 9.88
CA VAL A 132 27.63 12.52 10.45
C VAL A 132 26.84 11.24 10.63
N THR A 133 26.39 10.96 11.85
CA THR A 133 25.61 9.75 12.17
C THR A 133 24.33 10.14 12.88
N ILE A 134 23.19 9.65 12.39
CA ILE A 134 21.91 9.73 13.10
C ILE A 134 21.57 8.38 13.71
N LEU A 135 21.31 8.38 15.01
CA LEU A 135 20.88 7.21 15.77
C LEU A 135 19.38 7.30 16.03
N SER A 136 18.62 6.28 15.66
CA SER A 136 17.18 6.19 15.95
C SER A 136 16.82 4.85 16.56
N MET A 137 15.95 4.86 17.57
CA MET A 137 15.39 3.64 18.17
C MET A 137 14.08 3.19 17.51
N ASP A 138 13.51 4.01 16.62
CA ASP A 138 12.22 3.75 15.97
C ASP A 138 12.33 4.03 14.46
N THR A 139 12.02 3.02 13.65
CA THR A 139 12.11 3.05 12.19
C THR A 139 10.85 3.73 11.65
N GLY A 140 10.90 5.04 11.46
CA GLY A 140 9.77 5.84 11.00
C GLY A 140 9.37 6.99 11.94
N ASN A 141 10.10 7.19 13.05
CA ASN A 141 9.91 8.35 13.91
C ASN A 141 11.25 8.89 14.40
N LEU A 142 11.63 10.06 13.87
CA LEU A 142 12.89 10.73 14.17
C LEU A 142 12.83 11.67 15.39
N SER A 143 11.68 11.82 16.05
CA SER A 143 11.49 12.78 17.17
C SER A 143 12.43 12.58 18.36
N ASN A 144 12.92 11.35 18.58
CA ASN A 144 13.88 11.01 19.65
C ASN A 144 15.25 10.59 19.09
N SER A 145 15.55 10.96 17.84
CA SER A 145 16.84 10.64 17.23
C SER A 145 17.95 11.52 17.79
N ALA A 146 19.16 10.99 17.83
CA ALA A 146 20.36 11.74 18.19
C ALA A 146 21.26 11.85 16.97
N ILE A 147 21.66 13.08 16.62
CA ILE A 147 22.59 13.34 15.52
C ILE A 147 23.96 13.64 16.12
N MET A 148 24.96 12.87 15.69
CA MET A 148 26.35 12.97 16.12
C MET A 148 27.19 13.42 14.92
N VAL A 149 28.06 14.40 15.15
CA VAL A 149 28.98 14.93 14.14
C VAL A 149 30.37 14.84 14.69
N GLU A 150 31.25 14.18 13.96
CA GLU A 150 32.62 13.91 14.36
C GLU A 150 33.57 14.30 13.22
N THR A 151 34.65 15.00 13.56
CA THR A 151 35.69 15.41 12.59
C THR A 151 36.93 14.55 12.79
N HIS A 152 37.01 13.45 12.06
CA HIS A 152 38.15 12.54 12.07
C HIS A 152 38.16 11.72 10.79
N GLN A 153 39.31 11.10 10.52
CA GLN A 153 39.43 10.15 9.44
C GLN A 153 38.66 8.89 9.81
N ASP A 154 37.64 8.52 9.03
CA ASP A 154 36.93 7.25 9.22
C ASP A 154 37.92 6.10 9.03
N ASP A 155 38.20 5.36 10.10
CA ASP A 155 39.02 4.15 10.00
C ASP A 155 38.16 3.08 9.30
N PRO A 156 38.60 2.42 8.23
CA PRO A 156 37.87 1.30 7.63
C PRO A 156 37.56 0.15 8.62
N ASN A 157 38.18 0.15 9.81
CA ASN A 157 37.83 -0.76 10.91
C ASN A 157 36.75 -0.24 11.87
N ASP A 158 36.29 1.01 11.78
CA ASP A 158 35.23 1.53 12.64
C ASP A 158 33.90 0.86 12.32
N SER A 159 33.36 0.19 13.33
CA SER A 159 32.07 -0.48 13.22
C SER A 159 30.95 0.54 13.21
N VAL A 160 30.00 0.41 12.27
CA VAL A 160 28.76 1.20 12.28
C VAL A 160 28.07 1.05 13.65
N PRO A 161 27.78 2.15 14.37
CA PRO A 161 27.10 2.08 15.64
C PRO A 161 25.75 1.34 15.53
N ARG A 162 25.34 0.63 16.59
CA ARG A 162 24.00 0.03 16.62
C ARG A 162 22.95 1.13 16.59
N ASN A 163 21.80 0.84 15.97
CA ASN A 163 20.68 1.76 15.82
C ASN A 163 21.00 2.96 14.92
N THR A 164 22.00 2.83 14.04
CA THR A 164 22.28 3.83 13.01
C THR A 164 21.10 3.87 12.04
N PHE A 165 20.45 5.02 11.91
CA PHE A 165 19.38 5.20 10.94
C PHE A 165 19.95 5.64 9.59
N ALA A 166 20.95 6.53 9.62
CA ALA A 166 21.79 6.90 8.50
C ALA A 166 23.16 7.39 8.99
N ARG A 167 24.19 7.23 8.16
CA ARG A 167 25.55 7.72 8.41
C ARG A 167 26.17 8.20 7.10
N VAL A 168 26.79 9.37 7.10
CA VAL A 168 27.54 9.91 5.97
C VAL A 168 28.99 10.13 6.38
N VAL A 169 29.91 9.66 5.54
CA VAL A 169 31.35 9.76 5.74
C VAL A 169 31.95 10.50 4.56
N VAL A 170 32.46 11.69 4.84
CA VAL A 170 33.16 12.54 3.88
C VAL A 170 34.67 12.35 4.07
N PRO A 171 35.38 11.80 3.06
CA PRO A 171 36.83 11.60 3.11
C PRO A 171 37.60 12.92 3.30
N ILE A 172 38.85 12.81 3.77
CA ILE A 172 39.75 13.94 3.98
C ILE A 172 39.97 14.70 2.68
N GLU A 173 40.14 13.97 1.58
CA GLU A 173 40.48 14.45 0.26
C GLU A 173 39.35 15.33 -0.27
N VAL A 174 38.09 14.96 0.00
CA VAL A 174 36.91 15.76 -0.28
C VAL A 174 36.84 16.96 0.66
N ALA A 175 37.08 16.76 1.96
CA ALA A 175 37.01 17.84 2.93
C ALA A 175 38.10 18.91 2.72
N GLN A 176 39.29 18.54 2.24
CA GLN A 176 40.42 19.43 1.98
C GLN A 176 40.17 20.38 0.82
N VAL A 177 39.44 19.96 -0.21
CA VAL A 177 39.02 20.83 -1.34
C VAL A 177 38.35 22.10 -0.82
N PHE A 178 37.66 22.02 0.31
CA PHE A 178 36.92 23.15 0.88
C PHE A 178 37.75 24.04 1.84
N THR A 179 38.95 23.60 2.24
CA THR A 179 39.75 24.25 3.31
C THR A 179 41.04 24.87 2.78
N THR A 180 41.52 24.46 1.61
CA THR A 180 42.75 25.00 1.02
C THR A 180 42.45 26.11 0.01
N PRO A 181 43.01 27.33 0.16
CA PRO A 181 42.98 28.32 -0.91
C PRO A 181 43.86 27.85 -2.08
N GLU A 182 43.31 27.84 -3.30
CA GLU A 182 44.02 27.44 -4.52
C GLU A 182 45.27 28.30 -4.76
N PHE A 183 46.47 27.75 -4.52
CA PHE A 183 47.73 28.30 -5.00
C PHE A 183 48.11 27.56 -6.29
N THR A 184 47.78 28.13 -7.45
CA THR A 184 48.33 27.65 -8.73
C THR A 184 49.68 28.33 -9.00
N GLU A 185 50.76 27.77 -8.48
CA GLU A 185 52.09 28.02 -9.04
C GLU A 185 52.18 27.35 -10.42
N GLY A 186 52.10 28.16 -11.49
CA GLY A 186 52.40 27.68 -12.84
C GLY A 186 53.85 27.20 -12.95
N PRO A 187 54.13 26.14 -13.73
CA PRO A 187 55.47 25.57 -13.81
C PRO A 187 56.44 26.58 -14.44
N SER A 188 57.57 26.77 -13.75
CA SER A 188 58.74 27.53 -14.17
C SER A 188 59.10 27.29 -15.63
N SER A 189 59.18 28.37 -16.40
CA SER A 189 59.63 28.40 -17.79
C SER A 189 61.05 27.85 -17.93
N SER A 190 61.20 26.62 -18.43
CA SER A 190 62.46 26.12 -18.99
C SER A 190 62.61 26.64 -20.42
N ASN A 191 63.62 27.49 -20.62
CA ASN A 191 64.03 28.03 -21.92
C ASN A 191 64.30 26.93 -22.95
N TYR A 192 63.52 26.88 -24.02
CA TYR A 192 63.91 26.25 -25.27
C TYR A 192 63.89 27.27 -26.40
N THR A 193 65.10 27.55 -26.90
CA THR A 193 65.39 28.33 -28.10
C THR A 193 64.80 27.66 -29.34
N THR A 194 64.02 28.43 -30.09
CA THR A 194 63.54 28.12 -31.44
C THR A 194 64.68 28.10 -32.46
N ASN A 195 64.78 27.05 -33.25
CA ASN A 195 65.31 27.08 -34.62
C ASN A 195 64.20 26.61 -35.56
N GLY A 196 63.98 27.38 -36.63
CA GLY A 196 62.83 27.25 -37.52
C GLY A 196 62.90 26.05 -38.48
N ASP A 197 61.75 25.69 -39.05
CA ASP A 197 61.53 25.85 -40.49
C ASP A 197 60.09 25.52 -40.92
N ASN A 198 59.64 26.34 -41.86
CA ASN A 198 58.52 26.35 -42.82
C ASN A 198 57.50 25.20 -42.99
N HIS A 199 56.25 25.68 -43.16
CA HIS A 199 55.18 25.29 -44.09
C HIS A 199 54.30 24.04 -43.86
N GLY A 200 53.00 24.29 -43.63
CA GLY A 200 51.91 23.41 -44.11
C GLY A 200 50.59 23.39 -43.31
N THR A 201 49.67 24.33 -43.59
CA THR A 201 48.18 24.18 -43.63
C THR A 201 47.33 23.82 -42.38
N THR A 202 46.57 24.84 -41.92
CA THR A 202 45.15 24.89 -41.50
C THR A 202 44.52 23.84 -40.57
N THR A 203 44.08 24.29 -39.39
CA THR A 203 42.64 24.43 -39.02
C THR A 203 42.51 25.31 -37.77
N ALA A 204 41.56 26.26 -37.81
CA ALA A 204 41.29 27.23 -36.76
C ALA A 204 40.11 26.78 -35.90
N SER A 205 40.20 26.97 -34.57
CA SER A 205 39.08 27.22 -33.66
C SER A 205 39.65 27.73 -32.34
N GLY A 206 39.62 29.06 -32.15
CA GLY A 206 39.86 29.71 -30.86
C GLY A 206 38.54 30.20 -30.29
N VAL A 207 38.21 29.79 -29.07
CA VAL A 207 37.09 30.34 -28.28
C VAL A 207 37.69 31.23 -27.19
N SER A 208 37.14 32.43 -27.13
CA SER A 208 37.48 33.55 -26.26
C SER A 208 37.07 33.30 -24.81
N SER A 209 38.03 33.31 -23.88
CA SER A 209 37.79 33.47 -22.44
C SER A 209 37.76 34.96 -22.07
N GLY A 210 36.63 35.43 -21.56
CA GLY A 210 36.51 36.74 -20.90
C GLY A 210 37.05 36.70 -19.46
N PRO A 211 37.35 37.86 -18.83
CA PRO A 211 38.07 37.90 -17.56
C PRO A 211 37.14 37.54 -16.39
N VAL A 212 37.60 36.62 -15.55
CA VAL A 212 36.97 36.26 -14.26
C VAL A 212 37.30 37.35 -13.23
N LYS A 213 36.28 37.80 -12.47
CA LYS A 213 36.43 38.74 -11.34
C LYS A 213 37.20 38.06 -10.21
N MET A 214 38.20 38.77 -9.68
CA MET A 214 38.97 38.34 -8.50
C MET A 214 38.05 38.20 -7.29
N VAL A 215 38.08 37.04 -6.65
CA VAL A 215 37.56 36.82 -5.29
C VAL A 215 38.70 37.17 -4.32
N ASP A 216 38.35 37.92 -3.27
CA ASP A 216 39.27 38.47 -2.28
C ASP A 216 39.92 37.36 -1.43
N GLU A 217 41.17 37.61 -1.01
CA GLU A 217 42.06 36.69 -0.29
C GLU A 217 41.70 36.64 1.20
N SER A 218 40.54 36.05 1.53
CA SER A 218 40.18 35.68 2.91
C SER A 218 40.06 34.16 3.02
N ALA A 219 40.92 33.54 3.83
CA ALA A 219 40.80 32.13 4.18
C ALA A 219 39.39 31.85 4.72
N ILE A 220 38.73 30.79 4.23
CA ILE A 220 37.43 30.35 4.75
C ILE A 220 37.65 29.93 6.21
N GLU A 221 37.15 30.73 7.16
CA GLU A 221 37.33 30.46 8.60
C GLU A 221 36.53 29.23 9.07
N SER A 222 35.36 29.00 8.47
CA SER A 222 34.49 27.86 8.79
C SER A 222 33.67 27.40 7.59
N LEU A 223 33.40 26.10 7.53
CA LEU A 223 32.55 25.44 6.55
C LEU A 223 31.18 25.13 7.13
N ARG A 224 30.14 25.69 6.50
CA ARG A 224 28.74 25.36 6.78
C ARG A 224 28.47 23.94 6.31
N VAL A 225 28.07 23.06 7.24
CA VAL A 225 27.61 21.70 6.95
C VAL A 225 26.14 21.61 7.30
N SER A 226 25.31 21.27 6.31
CA SER A 226 23.87 21.07 6.45
C SER A 226 23.55 19.61 6.17
N PHE A 227 22.97 18.94 7.14
CA PHE A 227 22.58 17.54 7.07
C PHE A 227 21.09 17.41 7.29
N VAL A 228 20.40 16.70 6.39
CA VAL A 228 18.97 16.46 6.45
C VAL A 228 18.69 14.98 6.26
N VAL A 229 17.83 14.42 7.10
CA VAL A 229 17.34 13.05 6.98
C VAL A 229 15.82 13.07 6.96
N TYR A 230 15.25 12.53 5.90
CA TYR A 230 13.83 12.26 5.78
C TYR A 230 13.59 10.80 6.14
N ALA A 231 12.55 10.55 6.96
CA ALA A 231 12.23 9.20 7.41
C ALA A 231 11.78 8.28 6.28
N ASN A 232 11.29 8.84 5.17
CA ASN A 232 10.78 8.16 3.97
C ASN A 232 10.91 9.08 2.73
N ASP A 233 10.47 8.59 1.57
CA ASP A 233 10.60 9.25 0.27
C ASP A 233 9.37 10.07 -0.18
N VAL A 234 8.42 10.36 0.71
CA VAL A 234 7.15 11.03 0.35
C VAL A 234 7.33 12.43 -0.28
N MET A 235 8.42 13.14 0.05
CA MET A 235 8.79 14.43 -0.57
C MET A 235 9.50 14.28 -1.92
N PHE A 236 9.80 13.04 -2.33
CA PHE A 236 10.49 12.66 -3.54
C PHE A 236 9.63 11.70 -4.40
N PRO A 237 8.35 12.03 -4.67
CA PRO A 237 7.45 11.15 -5.39
C PRO A 237 7.93 11.00 -6.83
N SER A 238 8.12 9.75 -7.26
CA SER A 238 8.63 9.44 -8.60
C SER A 238 7.73 8.41 -9.28
N PRO A 239 6.76 8.85 -10.11
CA PRO A 239 5.83 7.95 -10.80
C PRO A 239 6.51 6.86 -11.65
N SER A 240 7.75 7.11 -12.07
CA SER A 240 8.59 6.14 -12.79
C SER A 240 8.91 4.88 -11.98
N LEU A 241 8.94 4.96 -10.64
CA LEU A 241 9.22 3.82 -9.77
C LEU A 241 8.08 2.79 -9.79
N ALA A 242 6.84 3.26 -9.76
CA ALA A 242 5.66 2.41 -9.89
C ALA A 242 5.63 1.67 -11.24
N LEU A 243 6.08 2.32 -12.32
CA LEU A 243 6.21 1.68 -13.65
C LEU A 243 7.30 0.62 -13.69
N LEU A 244 8.38 0.80 -12.91
CA LEU A 244 9.51 -0.12 -12.84
C LEU A 244 9.33 -1.20 -11.75
N ASN A 245 8.23 -1.14 -10.98
CA ASN A 245 7.96 -2.03 -9.85
C ASN A 245 9.10 -2.03 -8.82
N ARG A 246 9.61 -0.84 -8.53
CA ARG A 246 10.63 -0.57 -7.53
C ARG A 246 10.11 0.41 -6.50
N GLU A 247 10.68 0.38 -5.31
CA GLU A 247 10.36 1.30 -4.21
C GLU A 247 11.63 1.66 -3.44
N ILE A 248 11.58 2.75 -2.68
CA ILE A 248 12.66 3.16 -1.78
C ILE A 248 12.56 2.36 -0.48
N ASN A 249 13.67 1.78 -0.03
CA ASN A 249 13.72 0.89 1.14
C ASN A 249 14.62 1.44 2.26
N THR A 250 14.91 2.73 2.22
CA THR A 250 15.80 3.42 3.15
C THR A 250 15.27 4.82 3.45
N PRO A 251 15.74 5.48 4.52
CA PRO A 251 15.55 6.92 4.62
C PRO A 251 16.23 7.67 3.47
N VAL A 252 15.79 8.90 3.21
CA VAL A 252 16.46 9.80 2.27
C VAL A 252 17.41 10.70 3.04
N VAL A 253 18.67 10.75 2.61
CA VAL A 253 19.73 11.49 3.29
C VAL A 253 20.28 12.54 2.35
N SER A 254 20.33 13.79 2.82
CA SER A 254 20.91 14.92 2.08
C SER A 254 22.03 15.56 2.89
N LEU A 255 23.13 15.88 2.23
CA LEU A 255 24.28 16.56 2.81
C LEU A 255 24.70 17.71 1.88
N THR A 256 24.93 18.89 2.44
CA THR A 256 25.53 20.02 1.72
C THR A 256 26.70 20.59 2.51
N ILE A 257 27.80 20.90 1.83
CA ILE A 257 29.00 21.51 2.41
C ILE A 257 29.26 22.84 1.69
N GLY A 258 29.46 23.91 2.45
CA GLY A 258 29.82 25.23 1.92
C GLY A 258 28.73 25.91 1.09
N GLY A 259 27.49 25.40 1.11
CA GLY A 259 26.35 25.96 0.39
C GLY A 259 26.45 25.89 -1.14
N GLN A 260 27.33 25.03 -1.68
CA GLN A 260 27.51 24.85 -3.13
C GLN A 260 27.07 23.46 -3.58
N LYS A 261 26.62 23.36 -4.83
CA LYS A 261 26.39 22.09 -5.51
C LYS A 261 27.74 21.48 -5.86
N ILE A 262 27.99 20.27 -5.41
CA ILE A 262 29.28 19.59 -5.55
C ILE A 262 29.08 18.33 -6.40
N GLU A 263 29.80 18.27 -7.51
CA GLU A 263 29.78 17.19 -8.51
C GLU A 263 31.23 16.81 -8.85
N ASP A 264 31.44 15.63 -9.44
CA ASP A 264 32.74 15.14 -9.91
C ASP A 264 33.84 15.02 -8.83
N LEU A 265 33.48 14.55 -7.62
CA LEU A 265 34.47 14.28 -6.57
C LEU A 265 35.40 13.13 -6.99
N MET A 266 36.72 13.38 -6.93
CA MET A 266 37.74 12.37 -7.21
C MET A 266 37.69 11.20 -6.22
N GLU A 267 37.27 11.45 -4.99
CA GLU A 267 36.99 10.44 -3.99
C GLU A 267 35.51 10.46 -3.60
N ARG A 268 34.94 9.25 -3.43
CA ARG A 268 33.51 9.10 -3.17
C ARG A 268 33.19 9.20 -1.68
N VAL A 269 32.05 9.82 -1.42
CA VAL A 269 31.43 9.90 -0.09
C VAL A 269 30.69 8.59 0.18
N ASN A 270 30.92 8.00 1.35
CA ASN A 270 30.24 6.77 1.75
C ASN A 270 29.01 7.11 2.59
N ILE A 271 27.87 6.51 2.22
CA ILE A 271 26.59 6.74 2.85
C ILE A 271 26.00 5.39 3.26
N THR A 272 25.79 5.21 4.55
CA THR A 272 25.20 4.00 5.13
C THR A 272 23.77 4.28 5.56
N PHE A 273 22.86 3.39 5.19
CA PHE A 273 21.41 3.49 5.45
C PHE A 273 20.91 2.29 6.22
N TYR A 274 19.97 2.50 7.13
CA TYR A 274 19.17 1.42 7.70
C TYR A 274 18.23 0.80 6.65
N ARG A 275 18.15 -0.54 6.60
CA ARG A 275 17.25 -1.29 5.71
C ARG A 275 15.86 -1.42 6.34
N PHE A 276 14.80 -0.89 5.71
CA PHE A 276 13.44 -1.14 6.22
C PHE A 276 13.01 -2.59 6.02
N GLU A 277 13.30 -3.16 4.84
CA GLU A 277 13.04 -4.55 4.50
C GLU A 277 14.35 -5.31 4.18
N PRO A 278 14.83 -6.17 5.09
CA PRO A 278 16.16 -6.79 4.98
C PRO A 278 16.26 -7.86 3.89
N ASP A 279 15.15 -8.44 3.44
CA ASP A 279 15.13 -9.50 2.43
C ASP A 279 15.02 -8.98 0.99
N SER A 280 15.01 -7.65 0.79
CA SER A 280 14.74 -7.03 -0.51
C SER A 280 15.74 -7.40 -1.63
N SER A 281 15.18 -7.62 -2.82
CA SER A 281 15.93 -8.06 -3.99
C SER A 281 16.40 -6.89 -4.85
N ASP A 282 17.61 -7.01 -5.42
CA ASP A 282 18.22 -6.04 -6.33
C ASP A 282 18.30 -4.61 -5.76
N PRO A 283 19.06 -4.39 -4.67
CA PRO A 283 19.28 -3.05 -4.14
C PRO A 283 20.13 -2.20 -5.10
N THR A 284 19.74 -0.94 -5.31
CA THR A 284 20.44 0.01 -6.17
C THR A 284 20.54 1.36 -5.47
N CYS A 285 21.77 1.84 -5.28
CA CYS A 285 22.02 3.19 -4.78
C CYS A 285 21.57 4.23 -5.81
N THR A 286 20.82 5.23 -5.36
CA THR A 286 20.28 6.27 -6.21
C THR A 286 20.36 7.64 -5.56
N PHE A 287 20.29 8.67 -6.39
CA PHE A 287 20.23 10.06 -5.98
C PHE A 287 19.05 10.77 -6.64
N TRP A 288 18.54 11.82 -5.98
CA TRP A 288 17.45 12.63 -6.49
C TRP A 288 17.96 13.67 -7.49
N GLU A 289 17.48 13.58 -8.73
CA GLU A 289 17.81 14.54 -9.76
C GLU A 289 16.81 15.70 -9.76
N PHE A 290 17.11 16.75 -9.00
CA PHE A 290 16.24 17.91 -8.80
C PHE A 290 15.74 18.58 -10.09
N ASN A 291 16.53 18.56 -11.17
CA ASN A 291 16.14 19.14 -12.46
C ASN A 291 15.03 18.33 -13.16
N LEU A 292 15.02 17.02 -12.96
CA LEU A 292 14.09 16.09 -13.62
C LEU A 292 13.02 15.56 -12.67
N GLY A 293 13.13 15.80 -11.36
CA GLY A 293 12.16 15.37 -10.36
C GLY A 293 12.03 13.85 -10.30
N LYS A 294 13.15 13.13 -10.41
CA LYS A 294 13.19 11.66 -10.46
C LYS A 294 14.45 11.11 -9.79
N TRP A 295 14.41 9.83 -9.42
CA TRP A 295 15.58 9.08 -8.99
C TRP A 295 16.48 8.67 -10.16
N SER A 296 17.79 8.83 -9.99
CA SER A 296 18.83 8.39 -10.94
C SER A 296 19.83 7.45 -10.28
N VAL A 297 20.41 6.55 -11.08
CA VAL A 297 21.39 5.52 -10.65
C VAL A 297 22.81 5.93 -11.03
N GLU A 298 22.97 6.97 -11.83
CA GLU A 298 24.28 7.40 -12.32
C GLU A 298 25.19 7.75 -11.13
N GLU A 299 26.50 7.52 -11.28
CA GLU A 299 27.50 8.09 -10.36
C GLU A 299 27.50 7.57 -8.89
N CYS A 300 26.56 6.70 -8.52
CA CYS A 300 26.49 6.01 -7.23
C CYS A 300 26.70 4.49 -7.37
N GLN A 301 27.45 3.89 -6.44
CA GLN A 301 27.73 2.45 -6.43
C GLN A 301 27.41 1.81 -5.07
N LEU A 302 26.74 0.67 -5.09
CA LEU A 302 26.50 -0.13 -3.89
C LEU A 302 27.78 -0.87 -3.49
N LEU A 303 28.21 -0.69 -2.23
CA LEU A 303 29.35 -1.40 -1.67
C LEU A 303 28.91 -2.80 -1.17
N PRO A 304 29.75 -3.84 -1.34
CA PRO A 304 29.46 -5.18 -0.83
C PRO A 304 29.33 -5.20 0.69
N ASP A 305 28.41 -6.02 1.22
CA ASP A 305 28.12 -6.15 2.66
C ASP A 305 29.34 -6.50 3.54
N ASN A 306 30.38 -7.08 2.94
CA ASN A 306 31.61 -7.49 3.60
C ASN A 306 32.64 -6.35 3.75
N THR A 307 32.35 -5.14 3.25
CA THR A 307 33.27 -3.99 3.29
C THR A 307 33.21 -3.20 4.59
N VAL A 308 32.18 -3.41 5.41
CA VAL A 308 31.99 -2.76 6.71
C VAL A 308 31.86 -3.84 7.77
N ASN A 309 32.60 -3.75 8.88
CA ASN A 309 32.55 -4.69 10.02
C ASN A 309 31.24 -4.55 10.84
N SER A 310 30.10 -4.59 10.16
CA SER A 310 28.75 -4.61 10.74
C SER A 310 28.19 -6.04 10.74
N SER A 311 27.32 -6.37 11.68
CA SER A 311 26.45 -7.55 11.60
C SER A 311 25.60 -7.43 10.33
N SER A 312 26.08 -8.03 9.23
CA SER A 312 25.96 -7.49 7.87
C SER A 312 24.55 -7.38 7.28
N ASN A 313 23.49 -7.86 7.89
CA ASN A 313 22.19 -7.88 7.22
C ASN A 313 21.30 -6.64 7.44
N GLU A 314 21.77 -5.63 8.19
CA GLU A 314 20.92 -4.49 8.62
C GLU A 314 21.10 -3.18 7.83
N TYR A 315 22.18 -3.00 7.06
CA TYR A 315 22.52 -1.71 6.45
C TYR A 315 22.90 -1.79 4.97
N TYR A 316 22.50 -0.82 4.15
CA TYR A 316 23.08 -0.61 2.82
C TYR A 316 24.18 0.44 2.89
N THR A 317 25.28 0.27 2.15
CA THR A 317 26.31 1.31 2.02
C THR A 317 26.53 1.66 0.56
N CYS A 318 26.41 2.94 0.23
CA CYS A 318 26.57 3.51 -1.10
C CYS A 318 27.81 4.41 -1.14
N ALA A 319 28.53 4.39 -2.26
CA ALA A 319 29.63 5.31 -2.55
C ALA A 319 29.24 6.18 -3.74
N CYS A 320 29.15 7.50 -3.55
CA CYS A 320 28.74 8.48 -4.57
C CYS A 320 29.79 9.59 -4.72
N ASP A 321 29.91 10.18 -5.91
CA ASP A 321 30.91 11.20 -6.26
C ASP A 321 30.37 12.65 -6.22
N HIS A 322 29.19 12.85 -5.64
CA HIS A 322 28.56 14.16 -5.54
C HIS A 322 27.82 14.29 -4.21
N LEU A 323 27.31 15.49 -3.91
CA LEU A 323 26.49 15.74 -2.73
C LEU A 323 25.10 16.22 -3.16
N THR A 324 24.09 15.37 -2.96
CA THR A 324 22.67 15.61 -3.25
C THR A 324 21.81 14.89 -2.19
N SER A 325 20.59 14.46 -2.55
CA SER A 325 19.73 13.60 -1.73
C SER A 325 19.81 12.15 -2.21
N PHE A 326 20.12 11.22 -1.31
CA PHE A 326 20.42 9.82 -1.61
C PHE A 326 19.46 8.85 -0.94
N ALA A 327 19.20 7.73 -1.61
CA ALA A 327 18.42 6.61 -1.08
C ALA A 327 18.69 5.32 -1.86
N VAL A 328 18.24 4.17 -1.35
CA VAL A 328 18.37 2.87 -2.02
C VAL A 328 17.02 2.37 -2.52
N LEU A 329 16.98 2.12 -3.83
CA LEU A 329 15.85 1.47 -4.50
C LEU A 329 15.99 -0.05 -4.43
N VAL A 330 14.86 -0.73 -4.27
CA VAL A 330 14.78 -2.19 -4.31
C VAL A 330 13.63 -2.62 -5.20
N ASN A 331 13.66 -3.85 -5.69
CA ASN A 331 12.50 -4.41 -6.37
C ASN A 331 11.44 -4.76 -5.34
N ILE A 332 10.21 -4.28 -5.56
CA ILE A 332 9.05 -4.71 -4.77
C ILE A 332 8.99 -6.23 -4.89
N HIS A 333 9.03 -6.94 -3.77
CA HIS A 333 8.88 -8.39 -3.74
C HIS A 333 7.56 -8.80 -4.37
N VAL A 334 7.59 -9.08 -5.68
CA VAL A 334 6.55 -9.86 -6.33
C VAL A 334 6.90 -11.31 -6.05
N ASP A 335 6.63 -11.73 -4.80
CA ASP A 335 6.29 -13.13 -4.57
C ASP A 335 5.31 -13.54 -5.66
N ALA A 336 5.51 -14.72 -6.23
CA ALA A 336 4.85 -15.26 -7.42
C ALA A 336 3.31 -15.38 -7.31
N VAL A 337 2.66 -14.25 -7.12
CA VAL A 337 1.24 -13.99 -7.18
C VAL A 337 1.00 -13.56 -8.62
N PRO A 338 0.01 -14.13 -9.34
CA PRO A 338 -0.30 -13.68 -10.69
C PRO A 338 -0.50 -12.17 -10.67
N PRO A 339 -0.12 -11.43 -11.73
CA PRO A 339 -0.24 -9.97 -11.73
C PRO A 339 -1.66 -9.61 -11.29
N LYS A 340 -1.80 -8.62 -10.39
CA LYS A 340 -3.10 -8.24 -9.77
C LYS A 340 -4.24 -8.14 -10.81
N SER A 341 -3.89 -7.80 -12.05
CA SER A 341 -4.76 -7.84 -13.24
C SER A 341 -5.29 -9.24 -13.63
N ALA A 342 -4.47 -10.30 -13.65
CA ALA A 342 -4.90 -11.67 -13.95
C ALA A 342 -5.84 -12.23 -12.87
N LEU A 343 -5.55 -11.98 -11.60
CA LEU A 343 -6.42 -12.35 -10.47
C LEU A 343 -7.76 -11.61 -10.52
N ARG A 344 -7.73 -10.33 -10.89
CA ARG A 344 -8.94 -9.53 -11.11
C ARG A 344 -9.80 -10.10 -12.25
N ILE A 345 -9.20 -10.44 -13.40
CA ILE A 345 -9.92 -11.04 -14.54
C ILE A 345 -10.55 -12.39 -14.14
N LEU A 346 -9.79 -13.23 -13.45
CA LEU A 346 -10.27 -14.52 -12.96
C LEU A 346 -11.46 -14.35 -12.01
N SER A 347 -11.39 -13.39 -11.09
CA SER A 347 -12.45 -13.07 -10.15
C SER A 347 -13.72 -12.58 -10.86
N ILE A 348 -13.60 -11.72 -11.87
CA ILE A 348 -14.74 -11.21 -12.65
C ILE A 348 -15.44 -12.36 -13.39
N ILE A 349 -14.70 -13.12 -14.19
CA ILE A 349 -15.25 -14.20 -15.01
C ILE A 349 -15.90 -15.26 -14.11
N GLY A 350 -15.20 -15.68 -13.05
CA GLY A 350 -15.69 -16.72 -12.18
C GLY A 350 -16.87 -16.29 -11.30
N CYS A 351 -16.87 -15.07 -10.76
CA CYS A 351 -18.03 -14.53 -10.05
C CYS A 351 -19.25 -14.43 -10.96
N ALA A 352 -19.08 -14.01 -12.23
CA ALA A 352 -20.17 -13.93 -13.20
C ALA A 352 -20.78 -15.31 -13.52
N ILE A 353 -19.92 -16.31 -13.77
CA ILE A 353 -20.36 -17.70 -14.00
C ILE A 353 -21.06 -18.25 -12.75
N SER A 354 -20.50 -18.04 -11.57
CA SER A 354 -21.08 -18.48 -10.30
C SER A 354 -22.44 -17.83 -10.03
N CYS A 355 -22.61 -16.54 -10.31
CA CYS A 355 -23.90 -15.86 -10.24
C CYS A 355 -24.94 -16.52 -11.16
N LEU A 356 -24.60 -16.75 -12.43
CA LEU A 356 -25.49 -17.39 -13.39
C LEU A 356 -25.91 -18.79 -12.92
N CYS A 357 -24.95 -19.59 -12.45
CA CYS A 357 -25.21 -20.92 -11.92
C CYS A 357 -26.15 -20.89 -10.69
N LEU A 358 -25.94 -19.95 -9.76
CA LEU A 358 -26.79 -19.79 -8.57
C LEU A 358 -28.21 -19.34 -8.93
N VAL A 359 -28.36 -18.42 -9.88
CA VAL A 359 -29.69 -17.99 -10.38
C VAL A 359 -30.46 -19.18 -10.95
N ILE A 360 -29.82 -19.99 -11.80
CA ILE A 360 -30.45 -21.19 -12.35
C ILE A 360 -30.79 -22.19 -11.24
N ALA A 361 -29.92 -22.36 -10.24
CA ALA A 361 -30.15 -23.25 -9.11
C ALA A 361 -31.38 -22.81 -8.29
N ILE A 362 -31.44 -21.55 -7.88
CA ILE A 362 -32.57 -20.98 -7.13
C ILE A 362 -33.86 -21.14 -7.93
N ALA A 363 -33.87 -20.73 -9.20
CA ALA A 363 -35.04 -20.85 -10.06
C ALA A 363 -35.53 -22.30 -10.16
N SER A 364 -34.61 -23.26 -10.28
CA SER A 364 -34.96 -24.68 -10.36
C SER A 364 -35.65 -25.20 -9.11
N TYR A 365 -35.13 -24.83 -7.93
CA TYR A 365 -35.70 -25.27 -6.65
C TYR A 365 -37.03 -24.58 -6.33
N LEU A 366 -37.26 -23.35 -6.83
CA LEU A 366 -38.55 -22.67 -6.71
C LEU A 366 -39.67 -23.32 -7.54
N THR A 367 -39.34 -24.09 -8.59
CA THR A 367 -40.35 -24.83 -9.39
C THR A 367 -40.89 -26.10 -8.73
N ILE A 368 -40.27 -26.57 -7.62
CA ILE A 368 -40.71 -27.77 -6.92
C ILE A 368 -41.98 -27.47 -6.11
N LYS A 369 -43.05 -28.22 -6.36
CA LYS A 369 -44.28 -28.18 -5.55
C LYS A 369 -43.99 -28.86 -4.20
N ASN A 370 -44.35 -28.22 -3.09
CA ASN A 370 -44.10 -28.67 -1.70
C ASN A 370 -42.61 -28.72 -1.32
N ILE A 371 -42.04 -27.53 -1.07
CA ILE A 371 -40.63 -27.37 -0.71
C ILE A 371 -40.38 -27.82 0.74
N HIS A 372 -39.53 -28.83 0.91
CA HIS A 372 -39.04 -29.28 2.22
C HIS A 372 -38.25 -28.18 2.94
N GLN A 373 -38.26 -28.19 4.27
CA GLN A 373 -37.55 -27.22 5.12
C GLN A 373 -36.06 -27.08 4.75
N SER A 374 -35.35 -28.19 4.61
CA SER A 374 -33.95 -28.21 4.12
C SER A 374 -33.72 -27.54 2.77
N THR A 375 -34.65 -27.67 1.83
CA THR A 375 -34.57 -27.04 0.52
C THR A 375 -34.75 -25.53 0.66
N LYS A 376 -35.59 -25.07 1.60
CA LYS A 376 -35.71 -23.63 1.91
C LYS A 376 -34.41 -23.08 2.49
N ILE A 377 -33.77 -23.81 3.41
CA ILE A 377 -32.45 -23.44 3.98
C ILE A 377 -31.40 -23.33 2.86
N PHE A 378 -31.34 -24.31 1.96
CA PHE A 378 -30.44 -24.30 0.81
C PHE A 378 -30.70 -23.11 -0.15
N ILE A 379 -31.97 -22.76 -0.39
CA ILE A 379 -32.33 -21.58 -1.18
C ILE A 379 -31.81 -20.31 -0.49
N CYS A 380 -32.02 -20.16 0.83
CA CYS A 380 -31.51 -19.00 1.57
C CYS A 380 -29.97 -18.89 1.49
N LEU A 381 -29.25 -20.00 1.65
CA LEU A 381 -27.80 -20.03 1.46
C LEU A 381 -27.40 -19.57 0.05
N CYS A 382 -28.00 -20.15 -0.99
CA CYS A 382 -27.74 -19.76 -2.38
C CYS A 382 -28.04 -18.27 -2.62
N THR A 383 -29.13 -17.74 -2.04
CA THR A 383 -29.49 -16.33 -2.14
C THR A 383 -28.44 -15.43 -1.49
N THR A 384 -27.94 -15.78 -0.29
CA THR A 384 -26.87 -14.99 0.35
C THR A 384 -25.59 -14.94 -0.46
N LEU A 385 -25.19 -16.08 -1.04
CA LEU A 385 -24.02 -16.17 -1.90
C LEU A 385 -24.20 -15.38 -3.19
N LEU A 386 -25.38 -15.46 -3.81
CA LEU A 386 -25.70 -14.67 -5.00
C LEU A 386 -25.59 -13.18 -4.70
N CYS A 387 -26.17 -12.71 -3.60
CA CYS A 387 -26.07 -11.32 -3.18
C CYS A 387 -24.63 -10.89 -2.93
N PHE A 388 -23.84 -11.71 -2.20
CA PHE A 388 -22.41 -11.47 -2.00
C PHE A 388 -21.68 -11.30 -3.34
N TYR A 389 -21.80 -12.23 -4.27
CA TYR A 389 -21.14 -12.13 -5.57
C TYR A 389 -21.57 -10.91 -6.39
N THR A 390 -22.86 -10.57 -6.38
CA THR A 390 -23.36 -9.40 -7.11
C THR A 390 -22.81 -8.09 -6.55
N VAL A 391 -22.70 -7.98 -5.22
CA VAL A 391 -22.12 -6.79 -4.57
C VAL A 391 -20.62 -6.73 -4.81
N SER A 392 -19.90 -7.85 -4.72
CA SER A 392 -18.47 -7.91 -5.06
C SER A 392 -18.20 -7.53 -6.51
N LEU A 393 -19.04 -7.98 -7.46
CA LEU A 393 -18.94 -7.56 -8.86
C LEU A 393 -19.24 -6.06 -9.03
N ALA A 394 -20.18 -5.50 -8.25
CA ALA A 394 -20.47 -4.07 -8.29
C ALA A 394 -19.28 -3.24 -7.78
N ILE A 395 -18.62 -3.67 -6.69
CA ILE A 395 -17.40 -3.02 -6.18
C ILE A 395 -16.30 -3.06 -7.25
N ILE A 396 -16.02 -4.24 -7.83
CA ILE A 396 -15.01 -4.38 -8.88
C ILE A 396 -15.34 -3.51 -10.10
N ALA A 397 -16.62 -3.40 -10.49
CA ALA A 397 -17.03 -2.60 -11.64
C ALA A 397 -16.94 -1.08 -11.40
N LEU A 398 -17.10 -0.63 -10.15
CA LEU A 398 -16.91 0.78 -9.77
C LEU A 398 -15.42 1.13 -9.79
N ASP A 399 -14.59 0.27 -9.23
CA ASP A 399 -13.12 0.37 -9.27
C ASP A 399 -12.59 0.51 -10.72
N THR A 400 -13.19 -0.17 -11.72
CA THR A 400 -12.80 -0.02 -13.13
C THR A 400 -13.27 1.26 -13.84
N LYS A 401 -14.36 1.91 -13.36
CA LYS A 401 -14.99 3.05 -14.07
C LYS A 401 -14.51 4.41 -13.58
N PHE A 402 -13.87 4.47 -12.42
CA PHE A 402 -13.69 5.71 -11.67
C PHE A 402 -12.24 5.99 -11.31
N GLN A 403 -11.32 5.78 -12.27
CA GLN A 403 -9.97 6.37 -12.18
C GLN A 403 -10.01 7.92 -12.21
N HIS A 404 -11.14 8.59 -12.46
CA HIS A 404 -11.22 10.05 -12.74
C HIS A 404 -12.50 10.76 -12.20
N ALA A 405 -13.29 10.19 -11.29
CA ALA A 405 -14.39 10.97 -10.69
C ALA A 405 -14.75 10.46 -9.29
N GLU A 406 -14.80 11.40 -8.34
CA GLU A 406 -15.22 11.22 -6.96
C GLU A 406 -16.52 10.41 -6.87
N VAL A 407 -16.45 9.27 -6.21
CA VAL A 407 -17.64 8.54 -5.82
C VAL A 407 -18.25 9.29 -4.64
N GLU A 408 -19.51 9.74 -4.75
CA GLU A 408 -20.25 10.29 -3.60
C GLU A 408 -20.08 9.36 -2.38
N LEU A 409 -20.01 9.88 -1.16
CA LEU A 409 -19.70 9.11 0.06
C LEU A 409 -20.66 7.92 0.37
N ILE A 410 -21.85 7.94 -0.24
CA ILE A 410 -23.01 7.12 0.12
C ILE A 410 -23.00 5.70 -0.49
N PRO A 411 -22.75 5.46 -1.80
CA PRO A 411 -22.79 4.12 -2.38
C PRO A 411 -21.65 3.23 -1.88
N CYS A 412 -20.47 3.79 -1.64
CA CYS A 412 -19.28 3.06 -1.22
C CYS A 412 -19.44 2.43 0.17
N THR A 413 -19.92 3.23 1.13
CA THR A 413 -20.25 2.77 2.50
C THR A 413 -21.35 1.70 2.48
N VAL A 414 -22.37 1.87 1.62
CA VAL A 414 -23.45 0.89 1.45
C VAL A 414 -22.91 -0.44 0.91
N LEU A 415 -22.06 -0.41 -0.12
CA LEU A 415 -21.46 -1.63 -0.70
C LEU A 415 -20.58 -2.38 0.31
N ALA A 416 -19.70 -1.68 1.03
CA ALA A 416 -18.89 -2.27 2.09
C ALA A 416 -19.76 -2.89 3.20
N THR A 417 -20.86 -2.23 3.57
CA THR A 417 -21.83 -2.75 4.55
C THR A 417 -22.53 -4.01 4.05
N LEU A 418 -22.93 -4.03 2.78
CA LEU A 418 -23.56 -5.19 2.16
C LEU A 418 -22.61 -6.39 2.08
N VAL A 419 -21.34 -6.18 1.69
CA VAL A 419 -20.32 -7.25 1.70
C VAL A 419 -20.16 -7.82 3.09
N HIS A 420 -19.98 -6.95 4.11
CA HIS A 420 -19.87 -7.38 5.51
C HIS A 420 -21.05 -8.27 5.91
N TYR A 421 -22.28 -7.82 5.64
CA TYR A 421 -23.50 -8.54 5.97
C TYR A 421 -23.60 -9.90 5.26
N PHE A 422 -23.37 -9.94 3.94
CA PHE A 422 -23.55 -11.18 3.18
C PHE A 422 -22.47 -12.23 3.48
N VAL A 423 -21.24 -11.83 3.80
CA VAL A 423 -20.20 -12.76 4.29
C VAL A 423 -20.66 -13.44 5.58
N LEU A 424 -21.00 -12.67 6.61
CA LEU A 424 -21.47 -13.22 7.90
C LEU A 424 -22.77 -14.04 7.75
N SER A 425 -23.69 -13.57 6.90
CA SER A 425 -24.93 -14.28 6.62
C SER A 425 -24.69 -15.63 5.94
N SER A 426 -23.83 -15.67 4.92
CA SER A 426 -23.49 -16.93 4.24
C SER A 426 -22.83 -17.95 5.17
N LEU A 427 -21.94 -17.51 6.07
CA LEU A 427 -21.32 -18.34 7.10
C LEU A 427 -22.35 -18.88 8.11
N THR A 428 -23.33 -18.05 8.48
CA THR A 428 -24.41 -18.47 9.40
C THR A 428 -25.33 -19.50 8.72
N TRP A 429 -25.71 -19.27 7.47
CA TRP A 429 -26.50 -20.22 6.69
C TRP A 429 -25.77 -21.54 6.41
N MET A 430 -24.44 -21.51 6.22
CA MET A 430 -23.60 -22.71 6.15
C MET A 430 -23.74 -23.56 7.42
N GLY A 431 -23.64 -22.93 8.59
CA GLY A 431 -23.80 -23.60 9.87
C GLY A 431 -25.20 -24.20 10.06
N ILE A 432 -26.23 -23.45 9.67
CA ILE A 432 -27.62 -23.92 9.70
C ILE A 432 -27.82 -25.12 8.77
N GLU A 433 -27.27 -25.09 7.54
CA GLU A 433 -27.32 -26.23 6.63
C GLU A 433 -26.63 -27.44 7.26
N GLY A 434 -25.43 -27.29 7.81
CA GLY A 434 -24.71 -28.38 8.46
C GLY A 434 -25.41 -28.95 9.68
N PHE A 435 -26.02 -28.09 10.50
CA PHE A 435 -26.81 -28.50 11.65
C PHE A 435 -28.06 -29.27 11.21
N SER A 436 -28.71 -28.80 10.15
CA SER A 436 -29.85 -29.50 9.56
C SER A 436 -29.47 -30.91 9.12
N LEU A 437 -28.30 -31.08 8.46
CA LEU A 437 -27.77 -32.38 8.04
C LEU A 437 -27.49 -33.32 9.22
N ALA A 438 -26.97 -32.79 10.33
CA ALA A 438 -26.70 -33.57 11.55
C ALA A 438 -27.98 -34.10 12.23
N ILE A 439 -29.13 -33.46 12.01
CA ILE A 439 -30.39 -33.72 12.74
C ILE A 439 -31.46 -34.45 11.88
N ILE A 440 -31.19 -34.71 10.60
CA ILE A 440 -32.11 -35.30 9.57
C ILE A 440 -33.00 -36.48 10.02
N LYS A 441 -32.71 -37.20 11.12
CA LYS A 441 -33.53 -38.31 11.62
C LYS A 441 -34.37 -38.04 12.87
N ARG A 442 -34.31 -36.87 13.53
CA ARG A 442 -34.92 -36.69 14.87
C ARG A 442 -35.91 -35.53 15.04
N ILE A 443 -35.91 -34.48 14.19
CA ILE A 443 -36.64 -33.23 14.47
C ILE A 443 -37.22 -32.54 13.21
N ASP A 444 -37.67 -33.27 12.19
CA ASP A 444 -38.22 -32.62 10.97
C ASP A 444 -39.57 -31.90 11.21
N ASN A 445 -40.19 -32.08 12.39
CA ASN A 445 -41.54 -31.56 12.68
C ASN A 445 -41.65 -30.49 13.79
N HIS A 446 -40.57 -30.05 14.44
CA HIS A 446 -40.69 -29.14 15.60
C HIS A 446 -40.05 -27.76 15.49
N ILE A 447 -39.13 -27.52 14.55
CA ILE A 447 -38.46 -26.21 14.42
C ILE A 447 -39.03 -25.47 13.21
N SER A 448 -39.85 -24.45 13.47
CA SER A 448 -40.39 -23.57 12.41
C SER A 448 -39.28 -22.87 11.64
N MET A 449 -39.42 -22.79 10.30
CA MET A 449 -38.54 -22.02 9.42
C MET A 449 -38.36 -20.56 9.86
N THR A 450 -39.40 -19.95 10.47
CA THR A 450 -39.32 -18.57 10.97
C THR A 450 -38.20 -18.40 12.00
N LYS A 451 -38.05 -19.37 12.93
CA LYS A 451 -36.99 -19.31 13.96
C LYS A 451 -35.61 -19.45 13.34
N VAL A 452 -35.46 -20.32 12.36
CA VAL A 452 -34.20 -20.53 11.63
C VAL A 452 -33.82 -19.29 10.84
N SER A 453 -34.79 -18.64 10.17
CA SER A 453 -34.56 -17.40 9.43
C SER A 453 -34.19 -16.23 10.34
N ILE A 454 -34.76 -16.13 11.55
CA ILE A 454 -34.36 -15.09 12.53
C ILE A 454 -32.87 -15.25 12.89
N VAL A 455 -32.40 -16.49 13.09
CA VAL A 455 -30.98 -16.75 13.38
C VAL A 455 -30.11 -16.44 12.16
N GLY A 456 -30.47 -16.97 11.00
CA GLY A 456 -29.67 -16.86 9.77
C GLY A 456 -29.50 -15.43 9.25
N TRP A 457 -30.52 -14.59 9.40
CA TRP A 457 -30.47 -13.19 8.95
C TRP A 457 -30.21 -12.21 10.10
N GLY A 458 -30.74 -12.48 11.29
CA GLY A 458 -30.70 -11.56 12.43
C GLY A 458 -29.33 -11.44 13.08
N ILE A 459 -28.61 -12.55 13.30
CA ILE A 459 -27.27 -12.50 13.91
C ILE A 459 -26.31 -11.63 13.08
N PRO A 460 -26.15 -11.84 11.75
CA PRO A 460 -25.36 -10.95 10.91
C PRO A 460 -25.83 -9.50 10.94
N ALA A 461 -27.15 -9.26 10.91
CA ALA A 461 -27.69 -7.91 10.91
C ALA A 461 -27.35 -7.14 12.20
N VAL A 462 -27.43 -7.80 13.36
CA VAL A 462 -27.07 -7.20 14.65
C VAL A 462 -25.59 -6.86 14.70
N ILE A 463 -24.71 -7.78 14.27
CA ILE A 463 -23.25 -7.56 14.25
C ILE A 463 -22.91 -6.34 13.38
N VAL A 464 -23.46 -6.29 12.17
CA VAL A 464 -23.22 -5.18 11.23
C VAL A 464 -23.80 -3.87 11.76
N ALA A 465 -25.00 -3.89 12.34
CA ALA A 465 -25.61 -2.69 12.92
C ALA A 465 -24.81 -2.13 14.11
N VAL A 466 -24.33 -3.00 15.00
CA VAL A 466 -23.47 -2.60 16.12
C VAL A 466 -22.14 -2.06 15.61
N THR A 467 -21.51 -2.75 14.66
CA THR A 467 -20.24 -2.30 14.07
C THR A 467 -20.40 -0.94 13.41
N GLY A 468 -21.38 -0.78 12.51
CA GLY A 468 -21.65 0.47 11.82
C GLY A 468 -22.11 1.61 12.74
N GLY A 469 -22.79 1.28 13.85
CA GLY A 469 -23.15 2.25 14.87
C GLY A 469 -21.94 2.80 15.63
N ILE A 470 -20.97 1.93 15.95
CA ILE A 470 -19.74 2.32 16.65
C ILE A 470 -18.78 3.07 15.72
N THR A 471 -18.64 2.65 14.46
CA THR A 471 -17.61 3.16 13.55
C THR A 471 -18.17 4.03 12.41
N ARG A 472 -19.25 4.77 12.68
CA ARG A 472 -20.02 5.51 11.66
C ARG A 472 -19.19 6.41 10.75
N ASN A 473 -18.15 7.06 11.28
CA ASN A 473 -17.32 8.03 10.54
C ASN A 473 -16.12 7.40 9.82
N TYR A 474 -15.80 6.13 10.08
CA TYR A 474 -14.59 5.46 9.56
C TYR A 474 -14.83 3.98 9.20
N TYR A 475 -16.06 3.64 8.80
CA TYR A 475 -16.47 2.26 8.51
C TYR A 475 -15.83 1.71 7.23
N ALA A 476 -15.76 2.51 6.17
CA ALA A 476 -15.25 2.12 4.86
C ALA A 476 -14.09 3.00 4.39
N VAL A 477 -13.20 2.42 3.60
CA VAL A 477 -12.13 3.11 2.85
C VAL A 477 -12.71 3.59 1.52
N LYS A 478 -12.43 4.85 1.19
CA LYS A 478 -13.09 5.58 0.10
C LYS A 478 -12.67 5.07 -1.28
N ASP A 479 -11.42 4.63 -1.43
CA ASP A 479 -10.81 4.40 -2.76
C ASP A 479 -11.15 3.03 -3.35
N TYR A 480 -11.36 2.02 -2.50
CA TYR A 480 -11.68 0.64 -2.93
C TYR A 480 -12.95 0.07 -2.28
N CYS A 481 -13.79 0.93 -1.70
CA CYS A 481 -15.10 0.58 -1.13
C CYS A 481 -15.14 -0.67 -0.26
N TYR A 482 -14.18 -0.75 0.66
CA TYR A 482 -14.00 -1.88 1.55
C TYR A 482 -13.92 -1.44 3.01
N ILE A 483 -14.07 -2.39 3.94
CA ILE A 483 -14.13 -2.13 5.39
C ILE A 483 -12.75 -1.69 5.90
N ARG A 484 -12.68 -0.62 6.73
CA ARG A 484 -11.43 -0.13 7.33
C ARG A 484 -10.86 -1.10 8.38
N LYS A 485 -9.56 -1.03 8.67
CA LYS A 485 -8.81 -1.97 9.56
C LYS A 485 -9.49 -2.28 10.90
N TRP A 486 -9.90 -1.27 11.68
CA TRP A 486 -10.52 -1.50 13.00
C TRP A 486 -11.92 -2.14 12.93
N PRO A 487 -12.87 -1.65 12.11
CA PRO A 487 -14.15 -2.34 11.87
C PRO A 487 -13.97 -3.73 11.22
N LEU A 488 -12.95 -3.92 10.39
CA LEU A 488 -12.62 -5.22 9.78
C LEU A 488 -12.23 -6.25 10.84
N ILE A 489 -11.35 -5.89 11.77
CA ILE A 489 -10.91 -6.80 12.85
C ILE A 489 -12.07 -7.08 13.81
N GLY A 490 -12.68 -6.03 14.37
CA GLY A 490 -13.70 -6.17 15.41
C GLY A 490 -15.05 -6.67 14.90
N GLY A 491 -15.47 -6.21 13.72
CA GLY A 491 -16.80 -6.47 13.17
C GLY A 491 -16.87 -7.69 12.26
N LEU A 492 -15.82 -7.96 11.46
CA LEU A 492 -15.83 -9.08 10.51
C LEU A 492 -14.96 -10.24 10.99
N LEU A 493 -13.66 -10.04 11.24
CA LEU A 493 -12.71 -11.13 11.51
C LEU A 493 -13.04 -11.91 12.79
N ILE A 494 -13.25 -11.21 13.91
CA ILE A 494 -13.56 -11.88 15.18
C ILE A 494 -14.88 -12.66 15.08
N PRO A 495 -16.00 -12.08 14.60
CA PRO A 495 -17.23 -12.85 14.41
C PRO A 495 -17.10 -13.99 13.39
N MET A 496 -16.37 -13.77 12.29
CA MET A 496 -16.09 -14.79 11.28
C MET A 496 -15.34 -15.98 11.89
N ALA A 497 -14.30 -15.75 12.71
CA ALA A 497 -13.56 -16.79 13.39
C ALA A 497 -14.46 -17.62 14.31
N ILE A 498 -15.30 -16.97 15.11
CA ILE A 498 -16.26 -17.64 16.02
C ILE A 498 -17.22 -18.52 15.22
N ILE A 499 -17.80 -17.98 14.14
CA ILE A 499 -18.76 -18.73 13.30
C ILE A 499 -18.06 -19.89 12.59
N LEU A 500 -16.82 -19.71 12.10
CA LEU A 500 -16.05 -20.79 11.47
C LEU A 500 -15.76 -21.93 12.45
N ILE A 501 -15.38 -21.65 13.69
CA ILE A 501 -15.16 -22.67 14.72
C ILE A 501 -16.45 -23.47 15.00
N ILE A 502 -17.59 -22.77 15.09
CA ILE A 502 -18.90 -23.40 15.24
C ILE A 502 -19.21 -24.28 14.03
N ASN A 503 -18.96 -23.80 12.81
CA ASN A 503 -19.21 -24.54 11.58
C ASN A 503 -18.33 -25.79 11.46
N ILE A 504 -17.05 -25.72 11.86
CA ILE A 504 -16.16 -26.88 11.95
C ILE A 504 -16.72 -27.91 12.95
N THR A 505 -17.20 -27.45 14.11
CA THR A 505 -17.81 -28.33 15.12
C THR A 505 -19.05 -29.03 14.56
N VAL A 506 -19.93 -28.28 13.89
CA VAL A 506 -21.14 -28.81 13.24
C VAL A 506 -20.78 -29.79 12.13
N PHE A 507 -19.74 -29.51 11.34
CA PHE A 507 -19.25 -30.38 10.29
C PHE A 507 -18.77 -31.74 10.86
N ILE A 508 -17.97 -31.72 11.93
CA ILE A 508 -17.52 -32.93 12.62
C ILE A 508 -18.73 -33.73 13.14
N LEU A 509 -19.70 -33.07 13.78
CA LEU A 509 -20.92 -33.72 14.26
C LEU A 509 -21.73 -34.35 13.12
N ALA A 510 -21.87 -33.65 11.99
CA ALA A 510 -22.54 -34.16 10.79
C ALA A 510 -21.84 -35.42 10.27
N MET A 511 -20.50 -35.41 10.18
CA MET A 511 -19.71 -36.58 9.78
C MET A 511 -19.90 -37.77 10.71
N CYS A 512 -19.71 -37.58 12.02
CA CYS A 512 -19.92 -38.65 13.00
C CYS A 512 -21.35 -39.22 12.94
N ARG A 513 -22.35 -38.38 12.64
CA ARG A 513 -23.75 -38.82 12.51
C ARG A 513 -23.96 -39.66 11.25
N VAL A 514 -23.35 -39.25 10.14
CA VAL A 514 -23.45 -39.97 8.86
C VAL A 514 -22.80 -41.34 8.98
N GLU A 515 -21.62 -41.44 9.59
CA GLU A 515 -20.98 -42.73 9.88
C GLU A 515 -21.87 -43.64 10.72
N LYS A 516 -22.44 -43.11 11.81
CA LYS A 516 -23.39 -43.85 12.66
C LYS A 516 -24.61 -44.30 11.85
N SER A 517 -25.18 -43.43 11.02
CA SER A 517 -26.34 -43.73 10.18
C SER A 517 -26.04 -44.83 9.15
N VAL A 518 -24.87 -44.81 8.51
CA VAL A 518 -24.43 -45.84 7.57
C VAL A 518 -24.23 -47.18 8.27
N ARG A 519 -23.57 -47.19 9.44
CA ARG A 519 -23.35 -48.41 10.25
C ARG A 519 -24.65 -49.02 10.75
N THR A 520 -25.59 -48.22 11.28
CA THR A 520 -26.90 -48.71 11.77
C THR A 520 -27.82 -49.15 10.62
N SER A 521 -27.73 -48.50 9.45
CA SER A 521 -28.58 -48.83 8.30
C SER A 521 -28.17 -50.12 7.55
N GLY A 522 -27.07 -50.77 7.95
CA GLY A 522 -26.72 -52.13 7.53
C GLY A 522 -27.63 -53.22 8.14
N ARG A 523 -28.50 -52.87 9.10
CA ARG A 523 -29.32 -53.82 9.87
C ARG A 523 -30.83 -53.84 9.56
N VAL A 524 -31.35 -53.01 8.64
CA VAL A 524 -32.80 -52.84 8.40
C VAL A 524 -33.23 -53.18 6.95
N LYS A 525 -34.41 -53.82 6.85
CA LYS A 525 -35.04 -54.51 5.70
C LYS A 525 -35.07 -53.77 4.34
N LYS A 526 -35.21 -54.58 3.29
CA LYS A 526 -35.03 -54.37 1.84
C LYS A 526 -36.05 -53.43 1.14
N ASP A 527 -37.06 -52.91 1.84
CA ASP A 527 -38.28 -52.34 1.19
C ASP A 527 -38.30 -50.83 0.92
N ARG A 528 -37.23 -50.06 1.22
CA ARG A 528 -37.12 -48.61 0.87
C ARG A 528 -35.83 -48.24 0.16
N LYS A 529 -35.42 -49.02 -0.86
CA LYS A 529 -34.17 -48.76 -1.61
C LYS A 529 -34.14 -47.38 -2.29
N THR A 530 -35.25 -46.93 -2.86
CA THR A 530 -35.35 -45.67 -3.64
C THR A 530 -35.23 -44.43 -2.74
N GLU A 531 -36.01 -44.36 -1.67
CA GLU A 531 -35.98 -43.24 -0.71
C GLU A 531 -34.66 -43.18 0.07
N ARG A 532 -34.08 -44.35 0.39
CA ARG A 532 -32.74 -44.42 0.97
C ARG A 532 -31.69 -43.84 0.04
N HIS A 533 -31.75 -44.15 -1.26
CA HIS A 533 -30.81 -43.64 -2.24
C HIS A 533 -30.92 -42.12 -2.42
N GLU A 534 -32.13 -41.57 -2.39
CA GLU A 534 -32.37 -40.12 -2.44
C GLU A 534 -31.85 -39.41 -1.18
N THR A 535 -32.09 -39.98 0.00
CA THR A 535 -31.58 -39.45 1.28
C THR A 535 -30.06 -39.47 1.33
N LEU A 536 -29.41 -40.55 0.86
CA LEU A 536 -27.95 -40.63 0.78
C LEU A 536 -27.36 -39.61 -0.18
N LYS A 537 -27.97 -39.40 -1.36
CA LYS A 537 -27.55 -38.36 -2.30
C LYS A 537 -27.64 -36.96 -1.70
N ARG A 538 -28.71 -36.69 -0.96
CA ARG A 538 -28.89 -35.39 -0.28
C ARG A 538 -27.84 -35.17 0.81
N ILE A 539 -27.53 -36.19 1.60
CA ILE A 539 -26.43 -36.13 2.59
C ILE A 539 -25.09 -35.91 1.90
N GLN A 540 -24.81 -36.62 0.81
CA GLN A 540 -23.58 -36.49 0.04
C GLN A 540 -23.44 -35.08 -0.58
N ASN A 541 -24.52 -34.52 -1.12
CA ASN A 541 -24.57 -33.16 -1.63
C ASN A 541 -24.25 -32.15 -0.52
N GLY A 542 -24.93 -32.27 0.64
CA GLY A 542 -24.74 -31.37 1.76
C GLY A 542 -23.34 -31.41 2.36
N ILE A 543 -22.76 -32.61 2.51
CA ILE A 543 -21.35 -32.79 2.91
C ILE A 543 -20.41 -32.08 1.93
N ALA A 544 -20.60 -32.30 0.63
CA ALA A 544 -19.72 -31.72 -0.37
C ALA A 544 -19.80 -30.19 -0.36
N THR A 545 -21.00 -29.62 -0.15
CA THR A 545 -21.19 -28.18 0.01
C THR A 545 -20.56 -27.64 1.29
N LEU A 546 -20.68 -28.33 2.42
CA LEU A 546 -20.00 -27.91 3.67
C LEU A 546 -18.48 -27.88 3.52
N ILE A 547 -17.89 -28.89 2.84
CA ILE A 547 -16.44 -28.92 2.58
C ILE A 547 -16.05 -27.76 1.67
N LEU A 548 -16.76 -27.60 0.55
CA LEU A 548 -16.48 -26.56 -0.43
C LEU A 548 -16.53 -25.17 0.22
N LEU A 549 -17.63 -24.87 0.91
CA LEU A 549 -17.87 -23.57 1.53
C LEU A 549 -16.95 -23.35 2.74
N GLY A 550 -16.68 -24.39 3.53
CA GLY A 550 -15.73 -24.35 4.63
C GLY A 550 -14.30 -24.06 4.17
N CYS A 551 -13.85 -24.70 3.09
CA CYS A 551 -12.54 -24.43 2.48
C CYS A 551 -12.47 -22.98 1.97
N THR A 552 -13.47 -22.51 1.21
CA THR A 552 -13.48 -21.13 0.70
C THR A 552 -13.39 -20.11 1.82
N TRP A 553 -14.22 -20.22 2.85
CA TRP A 553 -14.21 -19.20 3.92
C TRP A 553 -13.01 -19.32 4.85
N THR A 554 -12.45 -20.53 5.03
CA THR A 554 -11.21 -20.69 5.79
C THR A 554 -10.04 -20.04 5.05
N THR A 555 -9.89 -20.26 3.74
CA THR A 555 -8.85 -19.57 2.96
C THR A 555 -9.12 -18.07 2.87
N GLY A 556 -10.39 -17.64 2.82
CA GLY A 556 -10.75 -16.22 2.90
C GLY A 556 -10.39 -15.57 4.23
N TYR A 557 -10.60 -16.26 5.36
CA TYR A 557 -10.15 -15.78 6.66
C TYR A 557 -8.63 -15.66 6.73
N LEU A 558 -7.90 -16.67 6.24
CA LEU A 558 -6.44 -16.66 6.20
C LEU A 558 -5.88 -15.58 5.26
N ALA A 559 -6.56 -15.31 4.14
CA ALA A 559 -6.19 -14.24 3.23
C ALA A 559 -6.33 -12.86 3.90
N LEU A 560 -7.37 -12.66 4.72
CA LEU A 560 -7.58 -11.41 5.46
C LEU A 560 -6.57 -11.14 6.58
N ILE A 561 -5.81 -12.15 7.01
CA ILE A 561 -4.71 -12.01 7.97
C ILE A 561 -3.33 -12.11 7.31
N ASN A 562 -3.27 -11.93 5.98
CA ASN A 562 -2.05 -11.89 5.17
C ASN A 562 -1.17 -13.15 5.27
N VAL A 563 -1.77 -14.35 5.22
CA VAL A 563 -1.01 -15.60 5.11
C VAL A 563 -0.72 -15.90 3.64
N ASP A 564 0.53 -16.17 3.30
CA ASP A 564 1.01 -16.40 1.94
C ASP A 564 0.18 -17.44 1.16
N TYR A 565 0.01 -17.19 -0.15
CA TYR A 565 -0.73 -18.05 -1.11
C TYR A 565 -2.23 -18.26 -0.83
N THR A 566 -2.76 -17.85 0.32
CA THR A 566 -4.16 -18.10 0.70
C THR A 566 -5.14 -17.20 -0.05
N GLU A 567 -4.71 -16.01 -0.49
CA GLU A 567 -5.49 -15.12 -1.36
C GLU A 567 -5.80 -15.77 -2.71
N LEU A 568 -4.80 -16.34 -3.38
CA LEU A 568 -4.97 -17.07 -4.64
C LEU A 568 -5.95 -18.24 -4.49
N LEU A 569 -5.79 -19.03 -3.42
CA LEU A 569 -6.69 -20.15 -3.13
C LEU A 569 -8.11 -19.68 -2.87
N PHE A 570 -8.28 -18.59 -2.11
CA PHE A 570 -9.58 -17.98 -1.88
C PHE A 570 -10.24 -17.55 -3.19
N ILE A 571 -9.52 -16.84 -4.06
CA ILE A 571 -10.05 -16.40 -5.36
C ILE A 571 -10.50 -17.60 -6.20
N ILE A 572 -9.69 -18.66 -6.29
CA ILE A 572 -10.03 -19.88 -7.05
C ILE A 572 -11.26 -20.58 -6.45
N PHE A 573 -11.28 -20.83 -5.15
CA PHE A 573 -12.41 -21.51 -4.51
C PHE A 573 -13.69 -20.68 -4.58
N ASN A 574 -13.60 -19.39 -4.30
CA ASN A 574 -14.73 -18.48 -4.33
C ASN A 574 -15.33 -18.35 -5.75
N SER A 575 -14.48 -18.26 -6.77
CA SER A 575 -14.89 -18.12 -8.17
C SER A 575 -15.59 -19.38 -8.73
N LEU A 576 -15.23 -20.58 -8.27
CA LEU A 576 -15.82 -21.85 -8.68
C LEU A 576 -17.00 -22.32 -7.81
N GLN A 577 -17.24 -21.67 -6.68
CA GLN A 577 -18.17 -22.13 -5.66
C GLN A 577 -19.60 -22.28 -6.17
N GLY A 578 -20.15 -21.25 -6.83
CA GLY A 578 -21.51 -21.26 -7.36
C GLY A 578 -21.70 -22.32 -8.46
N PHE A 579 -20.67 -22.53 -9.27
CA PHE A 579 -20.64 -23.58 -10.29
C PHE A 579 -20.74 -24.99 -9.67
N PHE A 580 -19.91 -25.30 -8.66
CA PHE A 580 -19.96 -26.61 -8.01
C PHE A 580 -21.30 -26.86 -7.29
N ILE A 581 -21.87 -25.84 -6.64
CA ILE A 581 -23.21 -25.93 -6.04
C ILE A 581 -24.24 -26.34 -7.09
N PHE A 582 -24.24 -25.69 -8.25
CA PHE A 582 -25.14 -26.02 -9.37
C PHE A 582 -24.95 -27.46 -9.87
N VAL A 583 -23.71 -27.92 -10.05
CA VAL A 583 -23.42 -29.31 -10.47
C VAL A 583 -23.97 -30.31 -9.45
N LEU A 584 -23.69 -30.10 -8.16
CA LEU A 584 -24.08 -31.01 -7.08
C LEU A 584 -25.59 -31.05 -6.86
N TYR A 585 -26.25 -29.90 -6.85
CA TYR A 585 -27.67 -29.80 -6.48
C TYR A 585 -28.63 -29.78 -7.66
N CYS A 586 -28.24 -29.35 -8.86
CA CYS A 586 -29.13 -29.30 -10.02
C CYS A 586 -28.84 -30.43 -11.01
N LEU A 587 -27.59 -30.54 -11.49
CA LEU A 587 -27.26 -31.53 -12.53
C LEU A 587 -27.28 -32.97 -12.01
N ARG A 588 -26.76 -33.21 -10.79
CA ARG A 588 -26.77 -34.54 -10.17
C ARG A 588 -28.15 -34.95 -9.66
N ASN A 589 -29.04 -33.98 -9.39
CA ASN A 589 -30.38 -34.25 -8.88
C ASN A 589 -31.33 -34.71 -10.01
N THR A 590 -31.76 -35.97 -9.93
CA THR A 590 -32.68 -36.58 -10.90
C THR A 590 -34.05 -35.93 -10.94
N GLU A 591 -34.52 -35.37 -9.83
CA GLU A 591 -35.83 -34.73 -9.75
C GLU A 591 -35.85 -33.41 -10.52
N ILE A 592 -34.82 -32.57 -10.30
CA ILE A 592 -34.61 -31.32 -11.03
C ILE A 592 -34.51 -31.57 -12.53
N ARG A 593 -33.69 -32.56 -12.96
CA ARG A 593 -33.56 -32.90 -14.38
C ARG A 593 -34.88 -33.36 -15.01
N LYS A 594 -35.70 -34.13 -14.28
CA LYS A 594 -37.04 -34.53 -14.74
C LYS A 594 -37.97 -33.33 -14.87
N ASN A 595 -37.92 -32.39 -13.93
CA ASN A 595 -38.72 -31.16 -13.97
C ASN A 595 -38.31 -30.28 -15.16
N TRP A 596 -37.01 -30.10 -15.41
CA TRP A 596 -36.53 -29.37 -16.58
C TRP A 596 -37.00 -30.01 -17.89
N ARG A 597 -36.88 -31.35 -18.02
CA ARG A 597 -37.40 -32.06 -19.20
C ARG A 597 -38.90 -31.83 -19.39
N ARG A 598 -39.70 -31.86 -18.31
CA ARG A 598 -41.15 -31.56 -18.38
C ARG A 598 -41.44 -30.10 -18.76
N CYS A 599 -40.71 -29.14 -18.22
CA CYS A 599 -40.86 -27.73 -18.57
C CYS A 599 -40.43 -27.43 -20.02
N ILE A 600 -39.35 -28.05 -20.50
CA ILE A 600 -38.88 -27.89 -21.88
C ILE A 600 -39.86 -28.58 -22.84
N CYS A 601 -40.29 -29.82 -22.57
CA CYS A 601 -41.27 -30.52 -23.39
C CYS A 601 -42.62 -29.80 -23.43
N SER A 602 -43.12 -29.27 -22.31
CA SER A 602 -44.38 -28.49 -22.32
C SER A 602 -44.25 -27.18 -23.09
N ARG A 603 -43.12 -26.46 -23.00
CA ARG A 603 -42.87 -25.27 -23.82
C ARG A 603 -42.73 -25.58 -25.32
N LEU A 604 -42.09 -26.70 -25.67
CA LEU A 604 -41.97 -27.17 -27.07
C LEU A 604 -43.32 -27.64 -27.63
N LEU A 605 -44.12 -28.34 -26.84
CA LEU A 605 -45.50 -28.76 -27.21
C LEU A 605 -46.46 -27.57 -27.35
N ARG A 606 -46.27 -26.53 -26.51
CA ARG A 606 -47.03 -25.26 -26.65
C ARG A 606 -46.62 -24.49 -27.90
N LYS A 607 -45.32 -24.49 -28.26
CA LYS A 607 -44.82 -23.87 -29.50
C LYS A 607 -45.22 -24.63 -30.76
N SER A 608 -45.42 -25.95 -30.70
CA SER A 608 -45.83 -26.77 -31.85
C SER A 608 -47.35 -26.83 -32.10
N GLY A 609 -48.14 -26.03 -31.37
CA GLY A 609 -49.60 -25.96 -31.52
C GLY A 609 -50.35 -27.24 -31.12
N ARG A 610 -49.67 -28.20 -30.47
CA ARG A 610 -50.22 -29.54 -30.20
C ARG A 610 -50.79 -29.70 -28.78
N TRP A 611 -50.86 -28.61 -28.00
CA TRP A 611 -51.43 -28.59 -26.65
C TRP A 611 -52.83 -27.98 -26.66
N SER A 612 -53.86 -28.80 -26.49
CA SER A 612 -55.19 -28.37 -26.06
C SER A 612 -55.37 -28.75 -24.58
N PRO A 613 -55.87 -27.86 -23.72
CA PRO A 613 -56.23 -28.22 -22.36
C PRO A 613 -57.52 -29.05 -22.43
N LYS A 614 -57.40 -30.37 -22.39
CA LYS A 614 -58.56 -31.21 -22.07
C LYS A 614 -58.72 -31.22 -20.56
N GLU A 615 -59.88 -30.74 -20.13
CA GLU A 615 -60.44 -30.91 -18.80
C GLU A 615 -60.23 -32.36 -18.34
N VAL A 616 -59.67 -32.53 -17.15
CA VAL A 616 -59.72 -33.80 -16.43
C VAL A 616 -61.13 -33.89 -15.84
N PRO A 617 -61.90 -34.95 -16.10
CA PRO A 617 -63.19 -35.12 -15.44
C PRO A 617 -62.96 -35.37 -13.95
N ASP A 618 -63.77 -34.73 -13.12
CA ASP A 618 -63.92 -35.06 -11.70
C ASP A 618 -64.38 -36.52 -11.56
N GLU A 619 -63.47 -37.39 -11.11
CA GLU A 619 -63.80 -38.67 -10.49
C GLU A 619 -63.19 -38.66 -9.08
N HIS A 620 -63.97 -38.28 -8.08
CA HIS A 620 -64.46 -39.27 -7.11
C HIS A 620 -65.52 -38.69 -6.17
N GLN A 621 -66.64 -39.40 -6.21
CA GLN A 621 -67.65 -39.63 -5.19
C GLN A 621 -67.05 -40.17 -3.89
#